data_AF-A0A7S1JKE9-F1
#
_entry.id   AF-A0A7S1JKE9-F1
#
_cell.length_a   1.000
_cell.length_b   1.000
_cell.length_c   1.000
_cell.angle_alpha   90.00
_cell.angle_beta   90.00
_cell.angle_gamma   90.00
#
_symmetry.space_group_name_H-M   'P 1'
#
loop_
_entity.id
_entity.type
_entity.pdbx_description
1 polymer ?
#
loop_
_entity_poly.entity_id
_entity_poly.type
_entity_poly.pdbx_seq_one_letter_code
_entity_poly.pdbx_strand_id
1 'polypeptide(L)'
;ANAIVDILSAAIVADDVPLDDKMARLYLLSDVLFNSCCTTRAAWAYRTAVEKKLPDMVEHLTAVYQGISGRITATQMRETILRMFRVWEQWAVFPIEYTKGLEMTFNRKKGEFVFEDPPSP
;
A
#
# COMPACT_ATOMS: atom_id res chain seq x y z
N ALA A 1 11.97 -0.17 14.44
CA ALA A 1 10.91 -0.44 13.46
C ALA A 1 9.98 0.76 13.30
N ASN A 2 9.14 1.10 14.28
CA ASN A 2 8.11 2.15 14.14
C ASN A 2 8.60 3.46 13.52
N ALA A 3 9.63 4.13 14.06
CA ALA A 3 10.11 5.41 13.51
C ALA A 3 10.49 5.34 12.03
N ILE A 4 11.16 4.26 11.59
CA ILE A 4 11.54 4.06 10.18
C ILE A 4 10.29 3.85 9.32
N VAL A 5 9.34 3.03 9.80
CA VAL A 5 8.09 2.75 9.10
C VAL A 5 7.22 4.01 9.03
N ASP A 6 7.18 4.83 10.08
CA ASP A 6 6.45 6.09 10.11
C ASP A 6 7.02 7.09 9.09
N ILE A 7 8.34 7.21 9.02
CA ILE A 7 9.02 8.05 8.00
C ILE A 7 8.71 7.55 6.59
N LEU A 8 8.82 6.24 6.36
CA LEU A 8 8.57 5.66 5.04
C LEU A 8 7.09 5.81 4.63
N SER A 9 6.17 5.61 5.57
CA SER A 9 4.74 5.84 5.38
C SER A 9 4.48 7.29 5.01
N ALA A 10 4.99 8.25 5.79
CA ALA A 10 4.86 9.67 5.52
C ALA A 10 5.41 10.05 4.14
N ALA A 11 6.54 9.47 3.75
CA ALA A 11 7.13 9.69 2.44
C ALA A 11 6.24 9.13 1.30
N ILE A 12 5.60 7.97 1.47
CA ILE A 12 4.71 7.41 0.44
C ILE A 12 3.45 8.25 0.27
N VAL A 13 2.85 8.71 1.38
CA VAL A 13 1.56 9.43 1.38
C VAL A 13 1.68 10.95 1.15
N ALA A 14 2.88 11.50 0.99
CA ALA A 14 3.05 12.93 0.72
C ALA A 14 2.50 13.31 -0.67
N ASP A 15 1.59 14.28 -0.76
CA ASP A 15 0.87 14.63 -2.01
C ASP A 15 1.79 15.12 -3.14
N ASP A 16 2.77 15.98 -2.83
CA ASP A 16 3.64 16.65 -3.80
C ASP A 16 4.88 15.84 -4.17
N VAL A 17 4.69 14.55 -4.49
CA VAL A 17 5.78 13.64 -4.85
C VAL A 17 5.54 13.07 -6.24
N PRO A 18 6.51 13.14 -7.17
CA PRO A 18 6.43 12.51 -8.47
C PRO A 18 6.05 11.03 -8.36
N LEU A 19 5.25 10.53 -9.31
CA LEU A 19 4.79 9.14 -9.27
C LEU A 19 5.96 8.15 -9.22
N ASP A 20 7.01 8.37 -10.01
CA ASP A 20 8.18 7.49 -10.04
C ASP A 20 8.86 7.39 -8.66
N ASP A 21 8.96 8.50 -7.94
CA ASP A 21 9.50 8.54 -6.58
C ASP A 21 8.58 7.80 -5.59
N LYS A 22 7.26 7.91 -5.74
CA LYS A 22 6.30 7.12 -4.94
C LYS A 22 6.48 5.63 -5.19
N MET A 23 6.64 5.22 -6.45
CA MET A 23 6.88 3.83 -6.81
C MET A 23 8.22 3.34 -6.24
N ALA A 24 9.29 4.13 -6.33
CA ALA A 24 10.58 3.82 -5.72
C ALA A 24 10.48 3.61 -4.20
N ARG A 25 9.73 4.47 -3.50
CA ARG A 25 9.48 4.33 -2.04
C ARG A 25 8.69 3.06 -1.71
N LEU A 26 7.74 2.67 -2.57
CA LEU A 26 7.00 1.41 -2.41
C LEU A 26 7.91 0.19 -2.63
N TYR A 27 8.83 0.23 -3.59
CA TYR A 27 9.84 -0.82 -3.76
C TYR A 27 10.74 -0.92 -2.52
N LEU A 28 11.19 0.21 -1.96
CA LEU A 28 11.96 0.23 -0.72
C LEU A 28 11.17 -0.39 0.46
N LEU A 29 9.86 -0.10 0.57
CA LEU A 29 8.99 -0.76 1.55
C LEU A 29 8.99 -2.28 1.37
N SER A 30 8.91 -2.75 0.12
CA SER A 30 8.95 -4.18 -0.20
C SER A 30 10.29 -4.82 0.18
N ASP A 31 11.41 -4.14 -0.02
CA ASP A 31 12.73 -4.63 0.40
C ASP A 31 12.85 -4.74 1.92
N VAL A 32 12.30 -3.76 2.65
CA VAL A 32 12.21 -3.82 4.12
C VAL A 32 11.35 -5.01 4.57
N LEU A 33 10.23 -5.27 3.91
CA LEU A 33 9.37 -6.41 4.19
C LEU A 33 10.05 -7.75 3.89
N PHE A 34 10.75 -7.87 2.77
CA PHE A 34 11.53 -9.07 2.45
C PHE A 34 12.58 -9.37 3.55
N ASN A 35 13.33 -8.35 3.94
CA ASN A 35 14.35 -8.47 4.98
C ASN A 35 13.77 -8.71 6.38
N SER A 36 12.49 -8.37 6.61
CA SER A 36 11.81 -8.65 7.86
C SER A 36 11.58 -10.15 8.11
N CYS A 37 11.69 -10.97 7.06
CA CYS A 37 11.61 -12.44 7.13
C CYS A 37 12.92 -13.12 7.55
N CYS A 38 14.04 -12.38 7.66
CA CYS A 38 15.30 -12.94 8.11
C CYS A 38 15.26 -13.35 9.60
N THR A 39 16.08 -14.32 9.99
CA THR A 39 16.17 -14.83 11.38
C THR A 39 16.86 -13.86 12.35
N THR A 40 17.28 -12.69 11.87
CA THR A 40 17.89 -11.64 12.69
C THR A 40 16.92 -11.16 13.77
N ARG A 41 17.44 -10.97 14.98
CA ARG A 41 16.65 -10.52 16.13
C ARG A 41 15.84 -9.27 15.79
N ALA A 42 14.53 -9.32 16.08
CA ALA A 42 13.56 -8.23 15.92
C ALA A 42 13.27 -7.76 14.48
N ALA A 43 13.75 -8.43 13.44
CA ALA A 43 13.43 -8.09 12.04
C ALA A 43 11.91 -8.13 11.77
N TRP A 44 11.20 -9.09 12.38
CA TRP A 44 9.75 -9.23 12.34
C TRP A 44 8.98 -7.97 12.78
N ALA A 45 9.59 -7.12 13.63
CA ALA A 45 8.93 -5.91 14.11
C ALA A 45 8.64 -4.91 12.99
N TYR A 46 9.39 -4.94 11.88
CA TYR A 46 9.09 -4.14 10.70
C TYR A 46 7.80 -4.58 10.03
N ARG A 47 7.59 -5.90 9.85
CA ARG A 47 6.34 -6.46 9.32
C ARG A 47 5.12 -5.96 10.09
N THR A 48 5.13 -6.13 11.42
CA THR A 48 4.02 -5.71 12.29
C THR A 48 3.79 -4.20 12.26
N ALA A 49 4.85 -3.40 12.15
CA ALA A 49 4.72 -1.95 12.05
C ALA A 49 4.14 -1.52 10.69
N VAL A 50 4.59 -2.13 9.59
CA VAL A 50 4.10 -1.85 8.24
C VAL A 50 2.63 -2.28 8.09
N GLU A 51 2.25 -3.45 8.60
CA GLU A 51 0.88 -3.97 8.55
C GLU A 51 -0.17 -2.98 9.09
N LYS A 52 0.20 -2.19 10.10
CA LYS A 52 -0.68 -1.18 10.70
C LYS A 52 -0.86 0.09 9.85
N LYS A 53 0.09 0.38 8.96
CA LYS A 53 0.14 1.62 8.16
C LYS A 53 -0.22 1.38 6.70
N LEU A 54 -0.07 0.15 6.24
CA LEU A 54 -0.25 -0.23 4.85
C LEU A 54 -1.67 0.05 4.31
N PRO A 55 -2.77 -0.09 5.09
CA PRO A 55 -4.10 0.33 4.62
C PRO A 55 -4.16 1.81 4.23
N ASP A 56 -3.59 2.70 5.05
CA ASP A 56 -3.55 4.14 4.77
C ASP A 56 -2.69 4.45 3.54
N MET A 57 -1.54 3.77 3.40
CA MET A 57 -0.70 3.90 2.21
C MET A 57 -1.44 3.45 0.95
N VAL A 58 -2.18 2.35 1.01
CA VAL A 58 -2.95 1.83 -0.13
C VAL A 58 -4.11 2.78 -0.47
N GLU A 59 -4.81 3.32 0.52
CA GLU A 59 -5.86 4.34 0.29
C GLU A 59 -5.30 5.56 -0.45
N HIS A 60 -4.13 6.05 -0.04
CA HIS A 60 -3.42 7.12 -0.75
C HIS A 60 -3.08 6.75 -2.19
N LEU A 61 -2.49 5.56 -2.39
CA LEU A 61 -2.13 5.06 -3.72
C LEU A 61 -3.34 4.87 -4.63
N THR A 62 -4.51 4.50 -4.07
CA THR A 62 -5.78 4.45 -4.79
C THR A 62 -6.17 5.83 -5.28
N ALA A 63 -6.10 6.86 -4.43
CA ALA A 63 -6.41 8.23 -4.81
C ALA A 63 -5.48 8.74 -5.91
N VAL A 64 -4.17 8.47 -5.79
CA VAL A 64 -3.17 8.78 -6.83
C VAL A 64 -3.52 8.07 -8.14
N TYR A 65 -3.77 6.75 -8.10
CA TYR A 65 -4.13 5.96 -9.28
C TYR A 65 -5.37 6.50 -9.99
N GLN A 66 -6.42 6.85 -9.24
CA GLN A 66 -7.66 7.41 -9.77
C GLN A 66 -7.48 8.83 -10.36
N GLY A 67 -6.41 9.54 -9.98
CA GLY A 67 -6.05 10.85 -10.51
C GLY A 67 -5.22 10.80 -11.80
N ILE A 68 -4.71 9.64 -12.21
CA ILE A 68 -3.87 9.52 -13.41
C ILE A 68 -4.73 9.61 -14.68
N SER A 69 -4.45 10.61 -15.53
CA SER A 69 -5.09 10.76 -16.84
C SER A 69 -4.48 9.86 -17.93
N GLY A 70 -3.19 9.53 -17.82
CA GLY A 70 -2.45 8.73 -18.80
C GLY A 70 -2.70 7.23 -18.66
N ARG A 71 -3.32 6.61 -19.68
CA ARG A 71 -3.66 5.16 -19.67
C ARG A 71 -2.45 4.24 -19.45
N ILE A 72 -1.31 4.54 -20.07
CA ILE A 72 -0.10 3.72 -19.96
C ILE A 72 0.43 3.77 -18.52
N THR A 73 0.60 4.98 -17.98
CA THR A 73 1.06 5.24 -16.62
C THR A 73 0.14 4.60 -15.58
N ALA A 74 -1.18 4.73 -15.73
CA ALA A 74 -2.16 4.12 -14.85
C ALA A 74 -2.04 2.58 -14.86
N THR A 75 -1.92 1.99 -16.05
CA THR A 75 -1.74 0.53 -16.20
C THR A 75 -0.46 0.07 -15.50
N GLN A 76 0.66 0.75 -15.71
CA GLN A 76 1.95 0.40 -15.12
C GLN A 76 1.92 0.47 -13.58
N MET A 77 1.35 1.53 -13.02
CA MET A 77 1.19 1.66 -11.57
C MET A 77 0.33 0.52 -11.01
N ARG A 78 -0.82 0.25 -11.64
CA ARG A 78 -1.72 -0.84 -11.22
C ARG A 78 -1.03 -2.19 -11.25
N GLU A 79 -0.39 -2.54 -12.36
CA GLU A 79 0.34 -3.79 -12.48
C GLU A 79 1.44 -3.94 -11.43
N THR A 80 2.12 -2.84 -11.11
CA THR A 80 3.18 -2.82 -10.10
C THR A 80 2.62 -3.09 -8.70
N ILE A 81 1.56 -2.38 -8.30
CA ILE A 81 0.94 -2.52 -6.97
C ILE A 81 0.37 -3.94 -6.79
N LEU A 82 -0.36 -4.45 -7.79
CA LEU A 82 -0.91 -5.81 -7.71
C LEU A 82 0.17 -6.89 -7.71
N ARG A 83 1.28 -6.65 -8.42
CA ARG A 83 2.45 -7.53 -8.36
C ARG A 83 3.06 -7.54 -6.96
N MET A 84 3.19 -6.38 -6.30
CA MET A 84 3.71 -6.30 -4.93
C MET A 84 2.88 -7.13 -3.95
N PHE A 85 1.54 -7.02 -4.01
CA PHE A 85 0.66 -7.83 -3.15
C PHE A 85 0.90 -9.34 -3.34
N ARG A 86 0.98 -9.80 -4.59
CA ARG A 86 1.28 -11.21 -4.91
C ARG A 86 2.65 -11.65 -4.42
N VAL A 87 3.64 -10.77 -4.50
CA VAL A 87 4.99 -11.06 -4.01
C VAL A 87 5.00 -11.20 -2.49
N TRP A 88 4.27 -10.34 -1.76
CA TRP A 88 4.15 -10.45 -0.31
C TRP A 88 3.40 -11.71 0.13
N GLU A 89 2.42 -12.17 -0.64
CA GLU A 89 1.80 -13.50 -0.45
C GLU A 89 2.80 -14.63 -0.66
N GLN A 90 3.58 -14.60 -1.75
CA GLN A 90 4.59 -15.63 -2.07
C GLN A 90 5.67 -15.73 -1.00
N TRP A 91 6.08 -14.60 -0.43
CA TRP A 91 7.05 -14.55 0.66
C TRP A 91 6.45 -14.88 2.04
N ALA A 92 5.15 -15.17 2.11
CA ALA A 92 4.40 -15.36 3.35
C ALA A 92 4.54 -14.18 4.34
N VAL A 93 4.77 -12.97 3.82
CA VAL A 93 4.85 -11.73 4.61
C VAL A 93 3.48 -11.36 5.13
N PHE A 94 2.39 -11.61 4.40
CA PHE A 94 1.03 -11.38 4.89
C PHE A 94 0.11 -12.55 4.55
N PRO A 95 -0.93 -12.81 5.36
CA PRO A 95 -2.00 -13.74 4.97
C PRO A 95 -2.67 -13.28 3.68
N ILE A 96 -3.16 -14.24 2.89
CA ILE A 96 -3.81 -13.98 1.60
C ILE A 96 -5.07 -13.12 1.78
N GLU A 97 -5.78 -13.29 2.90
CA GLU A 97 -7.00 -12.54 3.22
C GLU A 97 -6.68 -11.05 3.40
N TYR A 98 -5.53 -10.75 4.01
CA TYR A 98 -5.09 -9.38 4.24
C TYR A 98 -4.72 -8.68 2.93
N THR A 99 -3.91 -9.32 2.07
CA THR A 99 -3.54 -8.77 0.76
C THR A 99 -4.73 -8.65 -0.18
N LYS A 100 -5.68 -9.57 -0.13
CA LYS A 100 -6.97 -9.43 -0.85
C LYS A 100 -7.76 -8.22 -0.37
N GLY A 101 -7.78 -7.93 0.93
CA GLY A 101 -8.39 -6.71 1.46
C GLY A 101 -7.76 -5.44 0.88
N LEU A 102 -6.42 -5.39 0.82
CA LEU A 102 -5.70 -4.29 0.18
C LEU A 102 -6.02 -4.18 -1.32
N GLU A 103 -6.08 -5.31 -2.03
CA GLU A 103 -6.46 -5.36 -3.44
C GLU A 103 -7.89 -4.84 -3.69
N MET A 104 -8.85 -5.16 -2.80
CA MET A 104 -10.20 -4.63 -2.86
C MET A 104 -10.21 -3.11 -2.66
N THR A 105 -9.50 -2.60 -1.65
CA THR A 105 -9.35 -1.15 -1.43
C THR A 105 -8.75 -0.45 -2.65
N PHE A 106 -7.75 -1.06 -3.28
CA PHE A 106 -7.09 -0.50 -4.45
C PHE A 106 -7.97 -0.50 -5.72
N ASN A 107 -8.76 -1.55 -5.92
CA ASN A 107 -9.65 -1.66 -7.08
C ASN A 107 -11.02 -0.97 -6.88
N ARG A 108 -11.27 -0.37 -5.72
CA ARG A 108 -12.51 0.33 -5.41
C ARG A 108 -12.81 1.41 -6.45
N LYS A 109 -14.07 1.50 -6.89
CA LYS A 109 -14.51 2.59 -7.78
C LYS A 109 -14.75 3.86 -6.98
N LYS A 110 -14.50 5.01 -7.62
CA LYS A 110 -14.80 6.33 -7.04
C LYS A 110 -16.30 6.42 -6.76
N GLY A 111 -16.69 6.51 -5.48
CA GLY A 111 -18.09 6.64 -5.04
C GLY A 111 -18.76 5.38 -4.46
N GLU A 112 -18.06 4.25 -4.30
CA GLU A 112 -18.67 2.99 -3.80
C GLU A 112 -19.01 2.97 -2.29
N PHE A 113 -18.63 3.99 -1.52
CA PHE A 113 -19.07 4.16 -0.13
C PHE A 113 -19.58 5.58 0.11
N VAL A 114 -20.79 5.86 -0.40
CA VAL A 114 -21.63 6.90 0.20
C VAL A 114 -22.37 6.18 1.33
N PHE A 115 -21.95 6.41 2.58
CA PHE A 115 -22.87 6.20 3.70
C PHE A 115 -23.92 7.28 3.53
N GLU A 116 -25.05 6.95 2.89
CA GLU A 116 -26.22 7.80 2.97
C GLU A 116 -26.56 7.94 4.45
N ASP A 117 -26.50 9.17 4.97
CA ASP A 117 -26.96 9.46 6.32
C ASP A 117 -28.36 8.86 6.46
N PRO A 118 -28.65 8.14 7.57
CA PRO A 118 -30.00 7.65 7.79
C PRO A 118 -30.97 8.84 7.72
N PRO A 119 -32.16 8.67 7.11
CA PRO A 119 -33.11 9.76 6.97
C PRO A 119 -33.37 10.38 8.34
N SER A 120 -33.30 11.72 8.39
CA SER A 120 -33.60 12.46 9.62
C SER A 120 -34.99 12.07 10.15
N PRO A 121 -35.15 11.98 11.48
CA PRO A 121 -36.34 11.40 12.12
C PRO A 121 -37.64 12.12 11.76
#